data_AF-A0A246RQC2-F1
#
_entry.id   AF-A0A246RQC2-F1
#
_cell.length_a   1.000
_cell.length_b   1.000
_cell.length_c   1.000
_cell.angle_alpha   90.00
_cell.angle_beta   90.00
_cell.angle_gamma   90.00
#
_symmetry.space_group_name_H-M   'P 1'
#
loop_
_entity.id
_entity.type
_entity.pdbx_description
1 polymer ?
#
loop_
_entity_poly.entity_id
_entity_poly.type
_entity_poly.pdbx_seq_one_letter_code
_entity_poly.pdbx_strand_id
1 'polypeptide(L)'
;MAASASRSLRAASAFAVVALLVAGAPPAAYAEFFAAPRPAGGPALRISVGDGVAPLVGEPAGTTLGLTPGGSAVVTRTVTTATIPPRPDVVLLADTTGSMQAALNDVRINAKRIVDDISGVQPDARFAVAEFRDEGDEFVFRLNRDLTAVPSEVQDAVNVWTAAGGGDDPEAGLNALYSVATGAVGLRAESSPIVVIFGDAPSHDPSVGHDLAGTIGALTDRGVRVVAVDVGNPGSYSLDQTGQYTEITRRTGGVLLNAAGPSEVSNAILAGVRAIQSTVAAHVTDCDPQLTASVTPAEQTVDSGGTVDLTVAVAVDPAARNGEYACRLDVSVDGIVQGEPERLTVTVSGAAPDVPVLHSDAATLDLGEAPLGVPSAARTVTLTNTGDYPLTVAAALAEQPLPAVFAVTGSTCAGVLAVARSCTMALTATPRAIGAATSVLSLASATDTGGVAAQSLALSVSGRSPTLQFNPGVGRPGQVVTALGQGFPAGAEVLVGWVDGTGTVTAVADLSGRFAVPMVVFEEGLAGPRAALASVPAVGQVTSGTFLVQSATAQPGPFTRRR
;
A
#
# COMPACT_ATOMS: atom_id res chain seq x y z
N MET A 1 33.81 -13.29 82.75
CA MET A 1 34.41 -11.94 82.89
C MET A 1 35.04 -11.61 81.54
N ALA A 2 35.03 -10.43 80.95
CA ALA A 2 34.24 -9.20 81.01
C ALA A 2 34.76 -8.35 79.81
N ALA A 3 33.95 -7.41 79.34
CA ALA A 3 34.13 -6.61 78.14
C ALA A 3 35.19 -5.48 78.22
N SER A 4 35.36 -4.77 77.08
CA SER A 4 36.00 -3.44 76.87
C SER A 4 37.54 -3.43 76.72
N ALA A 5 38.26 -2.58 75.97
CA ALA A 5 38.06 -1.35 75.18
C ALA A 5 39.25 -1.23 74.18
N SER A 6 39.28 -0.48 73.07
CA SER A 6 39.45 1.00 73.01
C SER A 6 39.86 1.47 71.59
N ARG A 7 39.59 2.75 71.28
CA ARG A 7 39.96 3.51 70.05
C ARG A 7 41.23 4.38 70.25
N SER A 8 42.01 4.62 69.18
CA SER A 8 42.80 5.85 68.87
C SER A 8 43.35 5.79 67.42
N LEU A 9 43.00 6.64 66.44
CA LEU A 9 43.36 8.04 66.10
C LEU A 9 44.73 8.29 65.40
N ARG A 10 44.70 8.72 64.11
CA ARG A 10 45.61 9.68 63.41
C ARG A 10 44.80 10.35 62.28
N ALA A 11 44.38 11.62 62.40
CA ALA A 11 45.00 12.87 61.87
C ALA A 11 45.20 12.85 60.33
N ALA A 12 44.43 13.50 59.45
CA ALA A 12 44.04 14.92 59.26
C ALA A 12 45.18 15.85 58.80
N SER A 13 45.07 16.43 57.59
CA SER A 13 45.42 17.84 57.27
C SER A 13 45.03 18.21 55.83
N ALA A 14 44.35 19.36 55.73
CA ALA A 14 43.93 20.10 54.53
C ALA A 14 44.42 21.55 54.67
N PHE A 15 44.71 22.26 53.56
CA PHE A 15 44.84 23.72 53.42
C PHE A 15 44.69 24.03 51.90
N ALA A 16 43.65 24.74 51.39
CA ALA A 16 43.31 26.18 51.46
C ALA A 16 44.27 27.09 50.64
N VAL A 17 43.93 28.15 49.90
CA VAL A 17 42.74 28.99 49.58
C VAL A 17 43.22 30.01 48.50
N VAL A 18 42.33 30.73 47.79
CA VAL A 18 42.32 32.22 47.64
C VAL A 18 41.37 32.66 46.50
N ALA A 19 40.54 33.66 46.80
CA ALA A 19 39.61 34.37 45.93
C ALA A 19 40.11 35.81 45.65
N LEU A 20 39.73 36.40 44.51
CA LEU A 20 39.61 37.86 44.33
C LEU A 20 38.68 38.20 43.15
N LEU A 21 37.85 39.24 43.32
CA LEU A 21 36.80 39.72 42.40
C LEU A 21 36.89 41.26 42.36
N VAL A 22 37.03 41.91 41.19
CA VAL A 22 36.62 43.32 40.92
C VAL A 22 36.27 43.49 39.42
N ALA A 23 35.31 44.38 39.15
CA ALA A 23 34.46 44.60 37.96
C ALA A 23 35.07 45.30 36.72
N GLY A 24 34.37 45.18 35.57
CA GLY A 24 34.45 46.08 34.41
C GLY A 24 33.90 45.45 33.11
N ALA A 25 33.01 46.15 32.40
CA ALA A 25 32.54 45.85 31.02
C ALA A 25 32.50 47.16 30.22
N PRO A 26 32.31 47.19 28.87
CA PRO A 26 32.73 46.34 27.74
C PRO A 26 33.58 47.21 26.72
N PRO A 27 33.94 46.82 25.45
CA PRO A 27 32.99 46.79 24.30
C PRO A 27 33.35 45.87 23.08
N ALA A 28 32.33 45.68 22.23
CA ALA A 28 32.29 45.66 20.75
C ALA A 28 33.19 44.75 19.87
N ALA A 29 32.46 44.10 18.94
CA ALA A 29 32.77 43.87 17.52
C ALA A 29 33.88 42.87 17.17
N TYR A 30 33.48 41.75 16.53
CA TYR A 30 34.26 41.19 15.41
C TYR A 30 33.34 40.63 14.34
N ALA A 31 33.59 41.14 13.13
CA ALA A 31 33.08 40.66 11.86
C ALA A 31 33.94 39.48 11.36
N GLU A 32 33.25 38.52 10.77
CA GLU A 32 33.52 37.88 9.48
C GLU A 32 34.78 37.04 9.16
N PHE A 33 34.47 35.92 8.47
CA PHE A 33 35.23 35.14 7.48
C PHE A 33 36.36 34.18 7.93
N PHE A 34 36.04 32.87 7.94
CA PHE A 34 36.66 31.88 7.06
C PHE A 34 35.71 30.67 6.88
N ALA A 35 35.33 30.37 5.63
CA ALA A 35 34.74 29.09 5.19
C ALA A 35 35.84 28.00 5.24
N ALA A 36 35.63 26.69 5.39
CA ALA A 36 34.55 25.70 5.18
C ALA A 36 34.85 24.46 6.09
N PRO A 37 34.21 23.26 6.03
CA PRO A 37 33.06 22.79 5.23
C PRO A 37 31.92 22.14 6.06
N ARG A 38 30.78 21.89 5.41
CA ARG A 38 29.69 21.03 5.91
C ARG A 38 30.21 19.61 6.20
N PRO A 39 29.62 18.95 7.21
CA PRO A 39 28.97 17.67 6.94
C PRO A 39 27.48 17.74 7.26
N ALA A 40 26.73 16.98 6.47
CA ALA A 40 25.31 16.75 6.63
C ALA A 40 25.00 16.19 8.03
N GLY A 41 24.01 16.79 8.69
CA GLY A 41 23.51 16.35 9.97
C GLY A 41 22.22 17.11 10.25
N GLY A 42 21.11 16.62 9.69
CA GLY A 42 19.80 17.05 10.15
C GLY A 42 19.63 16.66 11.63
N PRO A 43 18.96 17.49 12.45
CA PRO A 43 18.79 17.16 13.86
C PRO A 43 17.93 15.89 13.99
N ALA A 44 18.48 14.87 14.64
CA ALA A 44 17.70 13.73 15.11
C ALA A 44 16.72 14.25 16.18
N LEU A 45 15.43 14.27 15.82
CA LEU A 45 14.35 14.54 16.76
C LEU A 45 14.30 13.37 17.76
N ARG A 46 14.87 13.55 18.96
CA ARG A 46 14.72 12.61 20.06
C ARG A 46 13.41 12.94 20.80
N ILE A 47 12.36 12.17 20.54
CA ILE A 47 11.15 12.17 21.38
C ILE A 47 11.44 11.23 22.55
N SER A 48 11.63 11.80 23.74
CA SER A 48 11.74 11.05 25.00
C SER A 48 10.35 10.95 25.62
N VAL A 49 9.77 9.75 25.67
CA VAL A 49 8.59 9.48 26.52
C VAL A 49 9.13 8.88 27.82
N GLY A 50 8.99 9.63 28.91
CA GLY A 50 9.44 9.23 30.25
C GLY A 50 8.40 8.36 30.98
N ASP A 51 8.93 7.48 31.83
CA ASP A 51 8.32 6.32 32.48
C ASP A 51 6.99 6.54 33.24
N GLY A 52 6.12 5.52 33.19
CA GLY A 52 4.99 5.35 34.11
C GLY A 52 4.03 4.25 33.68
N VAL A 53 3.98 3.17 34.46
CA VAL A 53 3.06 2.01 34.47
C VAL A 53 1.75 2.14 33.67
N ALA A 54 1.53 1.16 32.76
CA ALA A 54 0.32 0.67 32.07
C ALA A 54 -0.92 1.59 31.90
N PRO A 55 -1.53 1.51 30.69
CA PRO A 55 -2.88 0.96 30.65
C PRO A 55 -2.99 -0.21 29.67
N LEU A 56 -3.62 -1.30 30.11
CA LEU A 56 -4.33 -2.18 29.19
C LEU A 56 -5.67 -1.50 28.83
N VAL A 57 -5.94 -1.42 27.53
CA VAL A 57 -7.18 -0.95 26.85
C VAL A 57 -7.37 0.58 26.71
N GLY A 58 -7.22 1.08 25.47
CA GLY A 58 -7.74 2.39 25.03
C GLY A 58 -6.94 3.03 23.88
N GLU A 59 -7.47 2.94 22.64
CA GLU A 59 -6.98 3.49 21.34
C GLU A 59 -5.50 3.21 20.95
N PRO A 60 -5.21 2.73 19.72
CA PRO A 60 -3.83 2.62 19.28
C PRO A 60 -3.24 4.02 19.18
N ALA A 61 -2.26 4.32 20.03
CA ALA A 61 -1.45 5.53 19.95
C ALA A 61 -0.62 5.47 18.64
N GLY A 62 -1.23 5.89 17.53
CA GLY A 62 -0.52 6.02 16.26
C GLY A 62 0.60 7.04 16.39
N THR A 63 1.78 6.71 15.85
CA THR A 63 2.89 7.65 15.83
C THR A 63 2.82 8.48 14.56
N THR A 64 2.80 9.80 14.69
CA THR A 64 2.81 10.72 13.54
C THR A 64 4.19 11.35 13.37
N LEU A 65 4.78 11.20 12.18
CA LEU A 65 6.06 11.78 11.79
C LEU A 65 5.85 12.86 10.72
N GLY A 66 6.38 14.06 10.94
CA GLY A 66 6.42 15.12 9.92
C GLY A 66 7.71 15.03 9.11
N LEU A 67 7.61 14.72 7.82
CA LEU A 67 8.76 14.59 6.92
C LEU A 67 8.57 15.42 5.64
N THR A 68 9.67 15.68 4.94
CA THR A 68 9.66 16.23 3.57
C THR A 68 9.89 15.10 2.57
N PRO A 69 9.58 15.29 1.27
CA PRO A 69 9.99 14.34 0.25
C PRO A 69 11.49 14.09 0.29
N GLY A 70 11.91 12.81 0.23
CA GLY A 70 13.30 12.39 0.40
C GLY A 70 13.82 12.44 1.85
N GLY A 71 12.99 12.84 2.80
CA GLY A 71 13.31 12.87 4.22
C GLY A 71 13.24 11.48 4.86
N SER A 72 13.91 11.33 5.99
CA SER A 72 13.91 10.09 6.77
C SER A 72 13.86 10.38 8.26
N ALA A 73 13.25 9.49 9.02
CA ALA A 73 13.26 9.51 10.48
C ALA A 73 13.56 8.11 11.03
N VAL A 74 13.98 8.10 12.29
CA VAL A 74 14.18 6.89 13.07
C VAL A 74 13.40 7.05 14.37
N VAL A 75 12.68 6.01 14.73
CA VAL A 75 11.84 5.95 15.92
C VAL A 75 12.24 4.73 16.73
N THR A 76 12.42 4.91 18.04
CA THR A 76 12.74 3.80 18.95
C THR A 76 11.47 3.32 19.66
N ARG A 77 11.34 2.00 19.78
CA ARG A 77 10.28 1.31 20.54
C ARG A 77 10.93 0.33 21.50
N THR A 78 10.67 0.49 22.79
CA THR A 78 11.13 -0.45 23.81
C THR A 78 10.02 -1.45 24.09
N VAL A 79 10.33 -2.74 23.89
CA VAL A 79 9.43 -3.85 24.20
C VAL A 79 9.95 -4.55 25.45
N THR A 80 9.13 -4.61 26.49
CA THR A 80 9.43 -5.37 27.72
C THR A 80 8.66 -6.68 27.70
N THR A 81 9.39 -7.80 27.75
CA THR A 81 8.77 -9.12 27.86
C THR A 81 8.24 -9.35 29.27
N ALA A 82 7.16 -10.13 29.42
CA ALA A 82 6.72 -10.56 30.74
C ALA A 82 7.71 -11.56 31.34
N THR A 83 7.70 -11.72 32.67
CA THR A 83 8.54 -12.70 33.37
C THR A 83 8.13 -14.16 33.13
N ILE A 84 6.99 -14.39 32.46
CA ILE A 84 6.55 -15.69 32.00
C ILE A 84 6.10 -15.54 30.53
N PRO A 85 6.51 -16.43 29.62
CA PRO A 85 6.12 -16.37 28.21
C PRO A 85 4.60 -16.29 27.98
N PRO A 86 4.14 -15.59 26.92
CA PRO A 86 2.72 -15.41 26.64
C PRO A 86 2.00 -16.73 26.32
N ARG A 87 0.75 -16.86 26.81
CA ARG A 87 -0.11 -18.04 26.61
C ARG A 87 0.62 -19.37 26.84
N PRO A 88 1.21 -19.62 28.03
CA PRO A 88 2.03 -20.79 28.25
C PRO A 88 1.19 -22.08 28.37
N ASP A 89 1.68 -23.16 27.76
CA ASP A 89 1.21 -24.53 28.01
C ASP A 89 2.30 -25.25 28.80
N VAL A 90 2.09 -25.42 30.11
CA VAL A 90 3.10 -25.94 31.02
C VAL A 90 2.82 -27.41 31.33
N VAL A 91 3.73 -28.30 30.94
CA VAL A 91 3.65 -29.72 31.29
C VAL A 91 4.55 -29.96 32.50
N LEU A 92 3.98 -30.37 33.63
CA LEU A 92 4.73 -30.90 34.76
C LEU A 92 5.00 -32.38 34.51
N LEU A 93 6.26 -32.72 34.26
CA LEU A 93 6.72 -34.06 33.92
C LEU A 93 7.64 -34.59 35.02
N ALA A 94 7.12 -35.50 35.83
CA ALA A 94 7.82 -36.03 36.99
C ALA A 94 8.51 -37.36 36.71
N ASP A 95 9.77 -37.46 37.11
CA ASP A 95 10.34 -38.75 37.46
C ASP A 95 9.64 -39.28 38.73
N THR A 96 9.11 -40.50 38.65
CA THR A 96 8.39 -41.14 39.75
C THR A 96 9.03 -42.43 40.22
N THR A 97 10.33 -42.62 39.97
CA THR A 97 11.07 -43.76 40.52
C THR A 97 11.34 -43.60 42.02
N GLY A 98 11.85 -44.66 42.65
CA GLY A 98 11.88 -44.80 44.11
C GLY A 98 12.65 -43.70 44.85
N SER A 99 13.68 -43.11 44.24
CA SER A 99 14.49 -42.03 44.81
C SER A 99 13.71 -40.72 44.98
N MET A 100 12.70 -40.50 44.14
CA MET A 100 12.02 -39.20 43.97
C MET A 100 10.98 -38.88 45.06
N GLN A 101 10.75 -39.76 46.04
CA GLN A 101 9.67 -39.61 47.03
C GLN A 101 9.63 -38.25 47.73
N ALA A 102 10.78 -37.69 48.10
CA ALA A 102 10.85 -36.38 48.77
C ALA A 102 10.51 -35.22 47.81
N ALA A 103 10.98 -35.30 46.57
CA ALA A 103 10.71 -34.34 45.51
C ALA A 103 9.22 -34.29 45.15
N LEU A 104 8.61 -35.47 44.97
CA LEU A 104 7.18 -35.59 44.70
C LEU A 104 6.34 -35.01 45.84
N ASN A 105 6.77 -35.18 47.10
CA ASN A 105 6.08 -34.58 48.24
C ASN A 105 6.12 -33.04 48.20
N ASP A 106 7.26 -32.44 47.86
CA ASP A 106 7.36 -30.98 47.72
C ASP A 106 6.42 -30.45 46.62
N VAL A 107 6.44 -31.08 45.44
CA VAL A 107 5.58 -30.66 44.33
C VAL A 107 4.10 -30.87 44.66
N ARG A 108 3.71 -31.97 45.32
CA ARG A 108 2.33 -32.17 45.81
C ARG A 108 1.87 -31.06 46.75
N ILE A 109 2.73 -30.63 47.69
CA ILE A 109 2.40 -29.55 48.64
C ILE A 109 2.23 -28.21 47.90
N ASN A 110 3.04 -27.98 46.86
CA ASN A 110 3.17 -26.67 46.22
C ASN A 110 2.54 -26.54 44.83
N ALA A 111 1.90 -27.58 44.29
CA ALA A 111 1.37 -27.58 42.92
C ALA A 111 0.38 -26.44 42.67
N LYS A 112 -0.55 -26.20 43.61
CA LYS A 112 -1.47 -25.05 43.51
C LYS A 112 -0.72 -23.71 43.45
N ARG A 113 0.33 -23.53 44.25
CA ARG A 113 1.15 -22.31 44.24
C ARG A 113 1.82 -22.12 42.88
N ILE A 114 2.38 -23.19 42.30
CA ILE A 114 2.99 -23.13 40.96
C ILE A 114 1.98 -22.64 39.92
N VAL A 115 0.77 -23.22 39.93
CA VAL A 115 -0.32 -22.83 39.02
C VAL A 115 -0.75 -21.38 39.24
N ASP A 116 -0.95 -20.97 40.49
CA ASP A 116 -1.40 -19.62 40.84
C ASP A 116 -0.37 -18.55 40.43
N ASP A 117 0.93 -18.79 40.70
CA ASP A 117 2.02 -17.87 40.35
C ASP A 117 2.14 -17.69 38.84
N ILE A 118 2.01 -18.78 38.08
CA ILE A 118 2.09 -18.73 36.61
C ILE A 118 0.85 -18.04 36.04
N SER A 119 -0.34 -18.42 36.50
CA SER A 119 -1.62 -17.87 36.02
C SER A 119 -1.82 -16.41 36.42
N GLY A 120 -1.18 -15.96 37.51
CA GLY A 120 -1.20 -14.56 37.94
C GLY A 120 -0.46 -13.62 36.98
N VAL A 121 0.56 -14.11 36.27
CA VAL A 121 1.25 -13.35 35.21
C VAL A 121 0.59 -13.61 33.85
N GLN A 122 0.16 -14.85 33.58
CA GLN A 122 -0.40 -15.28 32.31
C GLN A 122 -1.77 -15.96 32.52
N PRO A 123 -2.89 -15.20 32.52
CA PRO A 123 -4.23 -15.75 32.80
C PRO A 123 -4.69 -16.85 31.83
N ASP A 124 -4.14 -16.87 30.61
CA ASP A 124 -4.43 -17.88 29.60
C ASP A 124 -3.57 -19.15 29.71
N ALA A 125 -2.77 -19.27 30.77
CA ALA A 125 -1.95 -20.45 31.04
C ALA A 125 -2.81 -21.72 31.12
N ARG A 126 -2.24 -22.83 30.64
CA ARG A 126 -2.81 -24.19 30.78
C ARG A 126 -1.73 -25.14 31.28
N PHE A 127 -2.15 -26.16 32.02
CA PHE A 127 -1.25 -27.08 32.70
C PHE A 127 -1.61 -28.52 32.39
N ALA A 128 -0.61 -29.33 32.06
CA ALA A 128 -0.71 -30.79 31.97
C ALA A 128 0.19 -31.43 33.02
N VAL A 129 -0.12 -32.65 33.40
CA VAL A 129 0.59 -33.41 34.43
C VAL A 129 0.85 -34.81 33.89
N ALA A 130 2.12 -35.20 33.87
CA ALA A 130 2.56 -36.50 33.39
C ALA A 130 3.70 -37.05 34.27
N GLU A 131 3.88 -38.35 34.22
CA GLU A 131 4.94 -39.07 34.93
C GLU A 131 5.66 -40.04 34.01
N PHE A 132 6.92 -40.29 34.33
CA PHE A 132 7.72 -41.35 33.72
C PHE A 132 8.47 -42.13 34.79
N ARG A 133 8.96 -43.30 34.39
CA ARG A 133 9.79 -44.21 35.20
C ARG A 133 10.85 -44.86 34.31
N ASP A 134 11.32 -46.03 34.67
CA ASP A 134 12.33 -46.78 33.93
C ASP A 134 11.71 -47.68 32.83
N GLU A 135 12.58 -48.19 31.97
CA GLU A 135 12.24 -49.25 31.03
C GLU A 135 11.96 -50.57 31.78
N GLY A 136 10.81 -51.19 31.47
CA GLY A 136 10.40 -52.45 32.10
C GLY A 136 9.53 -52.29 33.36
N ASP A 137 9.29 -51.06 33.81
CA ASP A 137 8.28 -50.75 34.83
C ASP A 137 6.84 -50.90 34.30
N GLU A 138 5.86 -50.79 35.21
CA GLU A 138 4.42 -50.89 34.89
C GLU A 138 4.01 -49.94 33.74
N PHE A 139 4.65 -48.78 33.67
CA PHE A 139 4.57 -47.85 32.56
C PHE A 139 5.89 -47.10 32.45
N VAL A 140 6.26 -46.75 31.22
CA VAL A 140 7.44 -45.91 30.96
C VAL A 140 7.04 -44.42 30.94
N PHE A 141 5.87 -44.10 30.40
CA PHE A 141 5.28 -42.76 30.39
C PHE A 141 3.77 -42.86 30.62
N ARG A 142 3.22 -41.91 31.38
CA ARG A 142 1.78 -41.82 31.63
C ARG A 142 1.36 -40.35 31.71
N LEU A 143 0.34 -39.99 30.93
CA LEU A 143 -0.35 -38.71 31.08
C LEU A 143 -1.41 -38.84 32.17
N ASN A 144 -1.25 -38.11 33.28
CA ASN A 144 -2.23 -38.08 34.38
C ASN A 144 -3.37 -37.10 34.08
N ARG A 145 -3.03 -35.95 33.49
CA ARG A 145 -4.00 -34.89 33.12
C ARG A 145 -3.51 -34.14 31.90
N ASP A 146 -4.34 -34.10 30.85
CA ASP A 146 -4.15 -33.21 29.71
C ASP A 146 -4.42 -31.74 30.10
N LEU A 147 -4.09 -30.80 29.22
CA LEU A 147 -4.13 -29.36 29.49
C LEU A 147 -5.44 -28.89 30.14
N THR A 148 -5.31 -28.26 31.29
CA THR A 148 -6.41 -27.63 32.03
C THR A 148 -6.05 -26.25 32.54
N ALA A 149 -7.06 -25.39 32.70
CA ALA A 149 -6.94 -24.09 33.38
C ALA A 149 -7.24 -24.18 34.87
N VAL A 150 -7.71 -25.34 35.35
CA VAL A 150 -8.35 -25.49 36.67
C VAL A 150 -7.30 -25.95 37.69
N PRO A 151 -6.92 -25.11 38.68
CA PRO A 151 -5.84 -25.45 39.61
C PRO A 151 -6.09 -26.72 40.43
N SER A 152 -7.34 -27.01 40.78
CA SER A 152 -7.68 -28.22 41.54
C SER A 152 -7.45 -29.50 40.74
N GLU A 153 -7.69 -29.49 39.42
CA GLU A 153 -7.45 -30.67 38.58
C GLU A 153 -5.96 -30.97 38.42
N VAL A 154 -5.13 -29.92 38.38
CA VAL A 154 -3.66 -30.06 38.40
C VAL A 154 -3.21 -30.65 39.74
N GLN A 155 -3.74 -30.13 40.84
CA GLN A 155 -3.44 -30.61 42.19
C GLN A 155 -3.83 -32.09 42.37
N ASP A 156 -5.02 -32.47 41.91
CA ASP A 156 -5.50 -33.85 41.98
C ASP A 156 -4.62 -34.78 41.16
N ALA A 157 -4.21 -34.38 39.95
CA ALA A 157 -3.34 -35.18 39.10
C ALA A 157 -1.94 -35.38 39.71
N VAL A 158 -1.34 -34.33 40.28
CA VAL A 158 -0.04 -34.41 40.96
C VAL A 158 -0.11 -35.28 42.22
N ASN A 159 -1.26 -35.30 42.90
CA ASN A 159 -1.49 -36.14 44.08
C ASN A 159 -1.54 -37.65 43.75
N VAL A 160 -1.71 -38.04 42.48
CA VAL A 160 -1.72 -39.44 42.04
C VAL A 160 -0.32 -40.04 41.92
N TRP A 161 0.69 -39.22 41.62
CA TRP A 161 2.07 -39.68 41.51
C TRP A 161 2.46 -40.50 42.73
N THR A 162 3.25 -41.55 42.55
CA THR A 162 3.75 -42.38 43.65
C THR A 162 5.15 -42.84 43.29
N ALA A 163 6.11 -42.64 44.21
CA ALA A 163 7.48 -43.10 44.02
C ALA A 163 7.50 -44.63 44.05
N ALA A 164 7.76 -45.25 42.91
CA ALA A 164 7.88 -46.70 42.76
C ALA A 164 8.56 -47.04 41.44
N GLY A 165 8.98 -48.30 41.29
CA GLY A 165 9.74 -48.73 40.12
C GLY A 165 11.20 -48.30 40.20
N GLY A 166 11.82 -48.17 39.04
CA GLY A 166 13.27 -48.08 38.85
C GLY A 166 13.89 -49.43 38.54
N GLY A 167 15.14 -49.41 38.08
CA GLY A 167 15.88 -50.60 37.71
C GLY A 167 17.37 -50.35 37.75
N ASP A 168 17.92 -49.90 36.63
CA ASP A 168 19.28 -49.37 36.55
C ASP A 168 19.31 -47.86 36.76
N ASP A 169 20.52 -47.28 36.79
CA ASP A 169 20.67 -45.88 37.18
C ASP A 169 20.01 -44.89 36.20
N PRO A 170 20.02 -45.08 34.86
CA PRO A 170 19.28 -44.22 33.93
C PRO A 170 17.78 -44.53 33.91
N GLU A 171 16.97 -43.51 33.64
CA GLU A 171 15.50 -43.60 33.58
C GLU A 171 14.98 -43.32 32.14
N ALA A 172 13.67 -43.29 31.92
CA ALA A 172 13.10 -43.08 30.58
C ALA A 172 12.72 -41.63 30.23
N GLY A 173 13.48 -40.64 30.73
CA GLY A 173 13.23 -39.22 30.52
C GLY A 173 13.19 -38.76 29.06
N LEU A 174 14.05 -39.30 28.17
CA LEU A 174 14.05 -38.98 26.74
C LEU A 174 12.75 -39.46 26.06
N ASN A 175 12.30 -40.68 26.34
CA ASN A 175 11.02 -41.19 25.85
C ASN A 175 9.84 -40.31 26.33
N ALA A 176 9.89 -39.84 27.58
CA ALA A 176 8.85 -38.99 28.13
C ALA A 176 8.77 -37.62 27.44
N LEU A 177 9.93 -36.97 27.24
CA LEU A 177 10.02 -35.72 26.48
C LEU A 177 9.55 -35.88 25.03
N TYR A 178 9.99 -36.96 24.37
CA TYR A 178 9.57 -37.28 23.00
C TYR A 178 8.06 -37.49 22.91
N SER A 179 7.47 -38.22 23.87
CA SER A 179 6.02 -38.47 23.92
C SER A 179 5.21 -37.18 24.04
N VAL A 180 5.64 -36.26 24.91
CA VAL A 180 4.99 -34.94 25.05
C VAL A 180 5.09 -34.15 23.74
N ALA A 181 6.27 -34.10 23.13
CA ALA A 181 6.51 -33.35 21.89
C ALA A 181 5.73 -33.89 20.68
N THR A 182 5.47 -35.20 20.65
CA THR A 182 4.84 -35.89 19.51
C THR A 182 3.34 -36.15 19.67
N GLY A 183 2.71 -35.55 20.69
CA GLY A 183 1.25 -35.45 20.77
C GLY A 183 0.59 -36.24 21.90
N ALA A 184 1.35 -36.72 22.89
CA ALA A 184 0.75 -37.25 24.11
C ALA A 184 -0.03 -36.17 24.87
N VAL A 185 0.41 -34.92 24.83
CA VAL A 185 -0.29 -33.75 25.41
C VAL A 185 -0.90 -32.91 24.28
N GLY A 186 -2.14 -32.47 24.45
CA GLY A 186 -2.86 -31.63 23.50
C GLY A 186 -2.39 -30.17 23.46
N LEU A 187 -1.08 -29.93 23.29
CA LEU A 187 -0.47 -28.60 23.23
C LEU A 187 -1.22 -27.72 22.21
N ARG A 188 -1.62 -26.52 22.62
CA ARG A 188 -2.41 -25.61 21.79
C ARG A 188 -1.59 -25.11 20.59
N ALA A 189 -2.28 -24.63 19.57
CA ALA A 189 -1.68 -23.78 18.55
C ALA A 189 -1.51 -22.37 19.13
N GLU A 190 -0.47 -21.64 18.69
CA GLU A 190 -0.19 -20.27 19.13
C GLU A 190 -0.04 -20.12 20.66
N SER A 191 0.54 -21.14 21.30
CA SER A 191 0.95 -21.12 22.70
C SER A 191 2.47 -21.10 22.82
N SER A 192 2.93 -20.83 24.03
CA SER A 192 4.32 -21.01 24.44
C SER A 192 4.46 -22.36 25.17
N PRO A 193 4.75 -23.48 24.49
CA PRO A 193 4.84 -24.78 25.15
C PRO A 193 6.11 -24.89 25.98
N ILE A 194 5.94 -25.28 27.24
CA ILE A 194 7.00 -25.42 28.24
C ILE A 194 6.86 -26.80 28.87
N VAL A 195 7.91 -27.61 28.84
CA VAL A 195 7.95 -28.88 29.57
C VAL A 195 8.91 -28.75 30.74
N VAL A 196 8.36 -28.85 31.95
CA VAL A 196 9.11 -28.86 33.19
C VAL A 196 9.37 -30.31 33.55
N ILE A 197 10.60 -30.79 33.37
CA ILE A 197 11.02 -32.13 33.75
C ILE A 197 11.90 -32.08 35.01
N PHE A 198 11.64 -32.95 35.97
CA PHE A 198 12.46 -33.05 37.18
C PHE A 198 12.71 -34.51 37.57
N GLY A 199 13.95 -34.80 37.94
CA GLY A 199 14.45 -36.15 38.24
C GLY A 199 15.84 -36.07 38.86
N ASP A 200 16.40 -37.21 39.28
CA ASP A 200 17.74 -37.30 39.86
C ASP A 200 18.68 -38.26 39.12
N ALA A 201 18.28 -38.72 37.93
CA ALA A 201 19.03 -39.65 37.10
C ALA A 201 19.06 -39.22 35.61
N PRO A 202 20.12 -39.56 34.86
CA PRO A 202 20.15 -39.35 33.41
C PRO A 202 19.11 -40.25 32.73
N SER A 203 18.89 -40.06 31.43
CA SER A 203 18.02 -40.95 30.67
C SER A 203 18.80 -41.98 29.86
N HIS A 204 18.22 -43.17 29.68
CA HIS A 204 18.63 -44.12 28.65
C HIS A 204 18.76 -43.44 27.28
N ASP A 205 19.80 -43.77 26.51
CA ASP A 205 20.00 -43.23 25.16
C ASP A 205 20.49 -44.35 24.22
N PRO A 206 19.59 -44.94 23.40
CA PRO A 206 18.18 -44.58 23.23
C PRO A 206 17.28 -45.01 24.41
N SER A 207 16.27 -44.22 24.74
CA SER A 207 15.19 -44.56 25.67
C SER A 207 13.95 -45.04 24.91
N VAL A 208 13.59 -46.32 25.03
CA VAL A 208 12.48 -46.99 24.32
C VAL A 208 12.54 -46.71 22.80
N GLY A 209 13.76 -46.71 22.25
CA GLY A 209 14.01 -46.44 20.84
C GLY A 209 14.07 -44.97 20.43
N HIS A 210 13.99 -44.03 21.37
CA HIS A 210 14.16 -42.59 21.15
C HIS A 210 15.52 -42.12 21.64
N ASP A 211 16.37 -41.66 20.74
CA ASP A 211 17.69 -41.11 21.09
C ASP A 211 17.63 -39.62 21.44
N LEU A 212 18.72 -39.09 22.00
CA LEU A 212 18.84 -37.68 22.38
C LEU A 212 18.59 -36.75 21.18
N ALA A 213 19.16 -37.08 20.02
CA ALA A 213 19.08 -36.24 18.82
C ALA A 213 17.65 -36.15 18.27
N GLY A 214 16.96 -37.28 18.17
CA GLY A 214 15.56 -37.35 17.72
C GLY A 214 14.61 -36.68 18.70
N THR A 215 14.88 -36.79 20.01
CA THR A 215 14.11 -36.10 21.05
C THR A 215 14.26 -34.59 20.97
N ILE A 216 15.48 -34.08 20.80
CA ILE A 216 15.71 -32.65 20.58
C ILE A 216 15.00 -32.18 19.31
N GLY A 217 15.09 -32.94 18.22
CA GLY A 217 14.40 -32.63 16.97
C GLY A 217 12.89 -32.48 17.17
N ALA A 218 12.25 -33.45 17.83
CA ALA A 218 10.82 -33.41 18.12
C ALA A 218 10.42 -32.21 18.99
N LEU A 219 11.22 -31.90 20.02
CA LEU A 219 10.99 -30.74 20.89
C LEU A 219 11.10 -29.42 20.11
N THR A 220 12.16 -29.25 19.29
CA THR A 220 12.37 -28.03 18.50
C THR A 220 11.32 -27.86 17.42
N ASP A 221 10.92 -28.93 16.74
CA ASP A 221 9.88 -28.89 15.70
C ASP A 221 8.52 -28.48 16.27
N ARG A 222 8.25 -28.86 17.52
CA ARG A 222 7.03 -28.47 18.24
C ARG A 222 7.13 -27.10 18.92
N GLY A 223 8.33 -26.51 18.97
CA GLY A 223 8.61 -25.24 19.65
C GLY A 223 8.65 -25.33 21.18
N VAL A 224 8.86 -26.53 21.74
CA VAL A 224 8.86 -26.79 23.18
C VAL A 224 10.14 -26.27 23.81
N ARG A 225 10.01 -25.49 24.89
CA ARG A 225 11.11 -25.09 25.78
C ARG A 225 11.17 -25.99 27.01
N VAL A 226 12.33 -26.57 27.30
CA VAL A 226 12.47 -27.50 28.42
C VAL A 226 13.04 -26.79 29.65
N VAL A 227 12.35 -26.89 30.78
CA VAL A 227 12.87 -26.54 32.10
C VAL A 227 13.26 -27.84 32.77
N ALA A 228 14.55 -28.13 32.84
CA ALA A 228 15.06 -29.30 33.54
C ALA A 228 15.43 -28.91 34.98
N VAL A 229 14.94 -29.66 35.96
CA VAL A 229 15.28 -29.48 37.37
C VAL A 229 15.99 -30.74 37.85
N ASP A 230 17.30 -30.62 38.01
CA ASP A 230 18.13 -31.65 38.60
C ASP A 230 17.89 -31.69 40.12
N VAL A 231 17.34 -32.81 40.59
CA VAL A 231 17.01 -33.07 42.00
C VAL A 231 18.17 -33.78 42.73
N GLY A 232 19.29 -33.93 42.05
CA GLY A 232 20.50 -34.57 42.52
C GLY A 232 21.30 -33.79 43.57
N ASN A 233 22.09 -34.52 44.37
CA ASN A 233 23.17 -33.95 45.16
C ASN A 233 24.45 -33.87 44.31
N PRO A 234 25.25 -32.79 44.40
CA PRO A 234 26.52 -32.72 43.70
C PRO A 234 27.43 -33.93 44.00
N GLY A 235 27.63 -34.80 43.00
CA GLY A 235 28.62 -35.88 43.03
C GLY A 235 28.13 -37.33 43.18
N SER A 236 26.84 -37.66 43.04
CA SER A 236 26.40 -39.08 43.04
C SER A 236 25.20 -39.41 42.14
N TYR A 237 24.09 -38.69 42.24
CA TYR A 237 22.88 -38.86 41.41
C TYR A 237 22.53 -37.48 40.85
N SER A 238 22.39 -37.35 39.52
CA SER A 238 22.09 -36.10 38.85
C SER A 238 21.34 -36.37 37.55
N LEU A 239 20.29 -35.59 37.30
CA LEU A 239 19.52 -35.60 36.06
C LEU A 239 20.44 -35.39 34.84
N ASP A 240 21.45 -34.53 34.98
CA ASP A 240 22.33 -34.12 33.90
C ASP A 240 23.73 -34.74 33.99
N GLN A 241 23.88 -35.88 34.67
CA GLN A 241 25.18 -36.54 34.84
C GLN A 241 25.91 -36.81 33.51
N THR A 242 25.15 -37.07 32.45
CA THR A 242 25.63 -37.33 31.08
C THR A 242 25.65 -36.09 30.18
N GLY A 243 25.17 -34.94 30.65
CA GLY A 243 25.04 -33.69 29.88
C GLY A 243 23.84 -33.65 28.91
N GLN A 244 22.96 -34.65 28.93
CA GLN A 244 21.78 -34.74 28.07
C GLN A 244 20.84 -33.53 28.23
N TYR A 245 20.54 -33.15 29.46
CA TYR A 245 19.62 -32.06 29.77
C TYR A 245 20.25 -30.69 29.57
N THR A 246 21.57 -30.55 29.76
CA THR A 246 22.31 -29.37 29.28
C THR A 246 22.13 -29.19 27.77
N GLU A 247 22.28 -30.25 26.98
CA GLU A 247 22.10 -30.16 25.52
C GLU A 247 20.64 -29.90 25.14
N ILE A 248 19.68 -30.58 25.76
CA ILE A 248 18.24 -30.39 25.50
C ILE A 248 17.82 -28.94 25.78
N THR A 249 18.14 -28.42 26.96
CA THR A 249 17.75 -27.08 27.39
C THR A 249 18.39 -26.01 26.51
N ARG A 250 19.68 -26.16 26.18
CA ARG A 250 20.40 -25.28 25.25
C ARG A 250 19.76 -25.23 23.87
N ARG A 251 19.32 -26.37 23.33
CA ARG A 251 18.75 -26.46 21.97
C ARG A 251 17.30 -26.02 21.89
N THR A 252 16.59 -26.10 22.99
CA THR A 252 15.18 -25.72 23.07
C THR A 252 14.97 -24.27 23.50
N GLY A 253 16.02 -23.55 23.92
CA GLY A 253 15.88 -22.21 24.53
C GLY A 253 15.32 -22.27 25.96
N GLY A 254 15.43 -23.43 26.59
CA GLY A 254 15.03 -23.71 27.95
C GLY A 254 16.16 -23.48 28.95
N VAL A 255 16.02 -24.03 30.15
CA VAL A 255 17.00 -23.87 31.25
C VAL A 255 17.16 -25.15 32.05
N LEU A 256 18.39 -25.41 32.51
CA LEU A 256 18.70 -26.43 33.49
C LEU A 256 18.97 -25.75 34.84
N LEU A 257 18.28 -26.20 35.87
CA LEU A 257 18.44 -25.73 37.25
C LEU A 257 18.80 -26.89 38.16
N ASN A 258 19.59 -26.60 39.20
CA ASN A 258 19.83 -27.54 40.28
C ASN A 258 18.95 -27.15 41.47
N ALA A 259 18.12 -28.08 41.95
CA ALA A 259 17.45 -27.92 43.23
C ALA A 259 18.48 -28.25 44.33
N ALA A 260 18.74 -27.33 45.27
CA ALA A 260 19.75 -27.60 46.29
C ALA A 260 19.37 -28.78 47.22
N GLY A 261 18.10 -29.22 47.17
CA GLY A 261 17.67 -30.55 47.55
C GLY A 261 16.22 -30.85 47.17
N PRO A 262 15.71 -32.06 47.46
CA PRO A 262 14.37 -32.50 47.05
C PRO A 262 13.20 -31.65 47.58
N SER A 263 13.39 -30.87 48.65
CA SER A 263 12.36 -29.97 49.19
C SER A 263 12.30 -28.60 48.50
N GLU A 264 13.10 -28.36 47.47
CA GLU A 264 13.18 -27.07 46.77
C GLU A 264 12.76 -27.14 45.30
N VAL A 265 12.31 -28.32 44.85
CA VAL A 265 11.95 -28.58 43.46
C VAL A 265 10.88 -27.60 42.98
N SER A 266 9.84 -27.34 43.75
CA SER A 266 8.78 -26.38 43.37
C SER A 266 9.29 -24.93 43.20
N ASN A 267 10.30 -24.52 43.98
CA ASN A 267 10.94 -23.21 43.80
C ASN A 267 11.82 -23.20 42.55
N ALA A 268 12.56 -24.28 42.28
CA ALA A 268 13.35 -24.43 41.07
C ALA A 268 12.46 -24.44 39.81
N ILE A 269 11.30 -25.10 39.85
CA ILE A 269 10.30 -25.06 38.77
C ILE A 269 9.89 -23.61 38.45
N LEU A 270 9.49 -22.85 39.47
CA LEU A 270 9.08 -21.45 39.29
C LEU A 270 10.22 -20.56 38.80
N ALA A 271 11.43 -20.75 39.33
CA ALA A 271 12.63 -20.05 38.86
C ALA A 271 12.91 -20.39 37.39
N GLY A 272 12.76 -21.66 37.01
CA GLY A 272 13.04 -22.16 35.68
C GLY A 272 12.09 -21.59 34.65
N VAL A 273 10.79 -21.65 34.91
CA VAL A 273 9.76 -21.05 34.03
C VAL A 273 9.99 -19.55 33.83
N ARG A 274 10.47 -18.85 34.86
CA ARG A 274 10.80 -17.41 34.79
C ARG A 274 12.14 -17.10 34.12
N ALA A 275 13.03 -18.07 34.03
CA ALA A 275 14.36 -17.94 33.42
C ALA A 275 14.38 -18.35 31.95
N ILE A 276 13.28 -18.90 31.42
CA ILE A 276 13.16 -19.20 29.99
C ILE A 276 13.37 -17.93 29.17
N GLN A 277 14.02 -18.06 28.03
CA GLN A 277 14.19 -16.95 27.10
C GLN A 277 12.94 -16.76 26.24
N SER A 278 12.62 -15.49 25.98
CA SER A 278 11.54 -15.06 25.10
C SER A 278 12.13 -14.36 23.89
N THR A 279 11.57 -14.60 22.71
CA THR A 279 12.05 -14.00 21.47
C THR A 279 11.09 -12.91 21.02
N VAL A 280 11.58 -11.67 20.98
CA VAL A 280 10.84 -10.51 20.48
C VAL A 280 11.12 -10.40 18.98
N ALA A 281 10.07 -10.44 18.16
CA ALA A 281 10.17 -10.19 16.73
C ALA A 281 9.28 -9.02 16.32
N ALA A 282 9.75 -8.20 15.39
CA ALA A 282 9.03 -7.05 14.87
C ALA A 282 9.10 -7.01 13.35
N HIS A 283 7.98 -6.67 12.72
CA HIS A 283 7.86 -6.56 11.28
C HIS A 283 7.11 -5.30 10.91
N VAL A 284 7.61 -4.62 9.88
CA VAL A 284 6.89 -3.52 9.25
C VAL A 284 6.17 -4.06 8.02
N THR A 285 4.87 -3.87 7.98
CA THR A 285 3.95 -4.38 6.94
C THR A 285 3.07 -3.24 6.44
N ASP A 286 2.28 -3.48 5.39
CA ASP A 286 1.22 -2.58 4.89
C ASP A 286 1.67 -1.12 4.69
N CYS A 287 2.89 -0.90 4.22
CA CYS A 287 3.39 0.43 3.90
C CYS A 287 2.78 0.96 2.60
N ASP A 288 2.36 2.22 2.62
CA ASP A 288 2.07 2.98 1.41
C ASP A 288 3.30 3.01 0.48
N PRO A 289 3.10 2.99 -0.85
CA PRO A 289 4.19 2.84 -1.80
C PRO A 289 5.20 4.00 -1.80
N GLN A 290 4.85 5.14 -1.21
CA GLN A 290 5.73 6.31 -1.04
C GLN A 290 6.66 6.19 0.17
N LEU A 291 6.50 5.15 1.00
CA LEU A 291 7.33 4.91 2.18
C LEU A 291 8.16 3.65 1.99
N THR A 292 9.40 3.72 2.46
CA THR A 292 10.21 2.54 2.76
C THR A 292 10.48 2.52 4.25
N ALA A 293 10.22 1.40 4.92
CA ALA A 293 10.44 1.28 6.35
C ALA A 293 11.05 -0.07 6.71
N SER A 294 11.81 -0.08 7.79
CA SER A 294 12.52 -1.26 8.29
C SER A 294 12.64 -1.18 9.81
N VAL A 295 12.79 -2.33 10.45
CA VAL A 295 12.99 -2.43 11.90
C VAL A 295 14.28 -3.18 12.20
N THR A 296 15.03 -2.72 13.20
CA THR A 296 16.29 -3.33 13.63
C THR A 296 16.40 -3.32 15.17
N PRO A 297 16.69 -4.46 15.81
CA PRO A 297 16.71 -5.80 15.21
C PRO A 297 15.30 -6.21 14.73
N ALA A 298 15.23 -7.07 13.72
CA ALA A 298 13.95 -7.67 13.30
C ALA A 298 13.51 -8.75 14.31
N GLU A 299 14.47 -9.38 14.98
CA GLU A 299 14.25 -10.40 16.00
C GLU A 299 15.40 -10.38 17.01
N GLN A 300 15.08 -10.51 18.29
CA GLN A 300 16.06 -10.62 19.36
C GLN A 300 15.50 -11.46 20.52
N THR A 301 16.30 -12.43 20.97
CA THR A 301 16.02 -13.23 22.16
C THR A 301 16.56 -12.54 23.40
N VAL A 302 15.74 -12.48 24.45
CA VAL A 302 16.08 -11.94 25.78
C VAL A 302 15.56 -12.87 26.86
N ASP A 303 16.12 -12.76 28.06
CA ASP A 303 15.54 -13.44 29.22
C ASP A 303 14.13 -12.89 29.51
N SER A 304 13.22 -13.73 29.98
CA SER A 304 11.86 -13.29 30.33
C SER A 304 11.91 -12.18 31.39
N GLY A 305 11.18 -11.09 31.16
CA GLY A 305 11.27 -9.85 31.95
C GLY A 305 12.27 -8.82 31.39
N GLY A 306 13.07 -9.21 30.39
CA GLY A 306 14.03 -8.34 29.70
C GLY A 306 13.39 -7.39 28.70
N THR A 307 14.19 -6.46 28.20
CA THR A 307 13.77 -5.40 27.27
C THR A 307 14.53 -5.47 25.95
N VAL A 308 13.85 -5.14 24.85
CA VAL A 308 14.43 -4.99 23.52
C VAL A 308 14.10 -3.59 22.99
N ASP A 309 15.12 -2.85 22.59
CA ASP A 309 14.96 -1.57 21.89
C ASP A 309 14.96 -1.81 20.38
N LEU A 310 13.79 -1.67 19.77
CA LEU A 310 13.56 -1.75 18.34
C LEU A 310 13.74 -0.36 17.73
N THR A 311 14.52 -0.29 16.66
CA THR A 311 14.75 0.93 15.88
C THR A 311 14.00 0.81 14.56
N VAL A 312 12.94 1.60 14.40
CA VAL A 312 12.13 1.67 13.18
C VAL A 312 12.62 2.85 12.34
N ALA A 313 13.26 2.56 11.22
CA ALA A 313 13.67 3.56 10.24
C ALA A 313 12.61 3.71 9.16
N VAL A 314 12.21 4.94 8.87
CA VAL A 314 11.26 5.28 7.80
C VAL A 314 11.89 6.32 6.89
N ALA A 315 11.78 6.12 5.58
CA ALA A 315 12.17 7.07 4.57
C ALA A 315 11.03 7.32 3.58
N VAL A 316 10.93 8.56 3.14
CA VAL A 316 9.92 9.04 2.19
C VAL A 316 10.55 9.12 0.80
N ASP A 317 9.85 8.61 -0.20
CA ASP A 317 10.26 8.75 -1.61
C ASP A 317 10.51 10.25 -1.95
N PRO A 318 11.64 10.61 -2.59
CA PRO A 318 11.87 11.97 -3.10
C PRO A 318 10.75 12.53 -3.99
N ALA A 319 9.99 11.67 -4.68
CA ALA A 319 8.84 12.02 -5.50
C ALA A 319 7.51 11.99 -4.73
N ALA A 320 7.51 11.66 -3.43
CA ALA A 320 6.32 11.70 -2.61
C ALA A 320 5.72 13.10 -2.59
N ARG A 321 4.39 13.17 -2.68
CA ARG A 321 3.64 14.42 -2.66
C ARG A 321 3.20 14.73 -1.23
N ASN A 322 2.75 15.97 -1.01
CA ASN A 322 2.17 16.36 0.28
C ASN A 322 0.96 15.48 0.57
N GLY A 323 0.88 14.93 1.77
CA GLY A 323 -0.17 13.98 2.12
C GLY A 323 0.16 13.20 3.37
N GLU A 324 -0.75 12.31 3.74
CA GLU A 324 -0.57 11.37 4.83
C GLU A 324 -0.34 9.98 4.26
N TYR A 325 0.72 9.32 4.70
CA TYR A 325 1.07 7.95 4.35
C TYR A 325 1.21 7.13 5.62
N ALA A 326 1.09 5.81 5.55
CA ALA A 326 1.19 4.95 6.71
C ALA A 326 1.94 3.64 6.44
N CYS A 327 2.45 3.05 7.52
CA CYS A 327 2.90 1.67 7.63
C CYS A 327 2.27 1.04 8.88
N ARG A 328 2.28 -0.29 8.95
CA ARG A 328 1.93 -1.07 10.13
C ARG A 328 3.19 -1.65 10.77
N LEU A 329 3.28 -1.59 12.10
CA LEU A 329 4.31 -2.26 12.88
C LEU A 329 3.66 -3.35 13.74
N ASP A 330 3.96 -4.60 13.40
CA ASP A 330 3.55 -5.77 14.17
C ASP A 330 4.71 -6.18 15.10
N VAL A 331 4.41 -6.36 16.39
CA VAL A 331 5.37 -6.88 17.38
C VAL A 331 4.81 -8.18 17.95
N SER A 332 5.66 -9.20 18.02
CA SER A 332 5.33 -10.49 18.60
C SER A 332 6.37 -10.93 19.63
N VAL A 333 5.92 -11.74 20.58
CA VAL A 333 6.78 -12.43 21.54
C VAL A 333 6.51 -13.92 21.39
N ASP A 334 7.55 -14.69 21.11
CA ASP A 334 7.49 -16.12 20.79
C ASP A 334 6.49 -16.44 19.68
N GLY A 335 6.43 -15.58 18.65
CA GLY A 335 5.50 -15.71 17.52
C GLY A 335 4.05 -15.33 17.83
N ILE A 336 3.75 -14.92 19.06
CA ILE A 336 2.42 -14.45 19.46
C ILE A 336 2.38 -12.92 19.35
N VAL A 337 1.54 -12.39 18.46
CA VAL A 337 1.35 -10.94 18.28
C VAL A 337 0.87 -10.32 19.59
N GLN A 338 1.55 -9.25 20.01
CA GLN A 338 1.25 -8.54 21.24
C GLN A 338 0.34 -7.34 20.95
N GLY A 339 -0.90 -7.40 21.43
CA GLY A 339 -1.86 -6.31 21.27
C GLY A 339 -2.28 -6.05 19.83
N GLU A 340 -2.86 -4.87 19.59
CA GLU A 340 -3.22 -4.41 18.25
C GLU A 340 -2.00 -3.79 17.56
N PRO A 341 -1.79 -4.04 16.26
CA PRO A 341 -0.64 -3.49 15.56
C PRO A 341 -0.61 -1.97 15.49
N GLU A 342 0.58 -1.41 15.66
CA GLU A 342 0.77 0.03 15.68
C GLU A 342 0.67 0.59 14.26
N ARG A 343 -0.17 1.62 14.08
CA ARG A 343 -0.21 2.39 12.84
C ARG A 343 0.81 3.52 12.91
N LEU A 344 1.83 3.46 12.05
CA LEU A 344 2.85 4.49 11.90
C LEU A 344 2.43 5.43 10.77
N THR A 345 2.04 6.66 11.11
CA THR A 345 1.60 7.67 10.17
C THR A 345 2.73 8.66 9.86
N VAL A 346 2.92 8.99 8.59
CA VAL A 346 3.89 9.98 8.09
C VAL A 346 3.15 11.06 7.33
N THR A 347 3.16 12.28 7.87
CA THR A 347 2.69 13.47 7.16
C THR A 347 3.85 14.05 6.34
N VAL A 348 3.73 13.99 5.03
CA VAL A 348 4.69 14.60 4.10
C VAL A 348 4.26 16.02 3.78
N SER A 349 5.17 16.97 3.93
CA SER A 349 4.96 18.39 3.64
C SER A 349 6.17 18.99 2.91
N GLY A 350 5.98 20.13 2.24
CA GLY A 350 7.07 20.81 1.52
C GLY A 350 7.44 20.19 0.17
N ALA A 351 6.63 19.29 -0.37
CA ALA A 351 6.72 18.91 -1.78
C ALA A 351 6.51 20.14 -2.67
N ALA A 352 7.23 20.20 -3.79
CA ALA A 352 7.02 21.22 -4.80
C ALA A 352 5.55 21.19 -5.26
N PRO A 353 4.93 22.36 -5.51
CA PRO A 353 3.57 22.41 -6.05
C PRO A 353 3.49 21.61 -7.34
N ASP A 354 2.38 20.91 -7.55
CA ASP A 354 2.12 20.24 -8.81
C ASP A 354 2.11 21.27 -9.94
N VAL A 355 2.71 20.93 -11.08
CA VAL A 355 2.78 21.77 -12.27
C VAL A 355 1.88 21.14 -13.34
N PRO A 356 0.56 21.41 -13.29
CA PRO A 356 -0.36 20.89 -14.28
C PRO A 356 -0.13 21.59 -15.63
N VAL A 357 0.15 20.82 -16.69
CA VAL A 357 0.30 21.36 -18.05
C VAL A 357 -0.35 20.43 -19.06
N LEU A 358 -1.43 20.91 -19.69
CA LEU A 358 -2.04 20.28 -20.84
C LEU A 358 -1.55 21.00 -22.10
N HIS A 359 -0.86 20.30 -22.98
CA HIS A 359 -0.31 20.86 -24.21
C HIS A 359 -1.04 20.31 -25.44
N SER A 360 -1.36 21.18 -26.39
CA SER A 360 -1.89 20.81 -27.70
C SER A 360 -0.77 20.82 -28.76
N ASP A 361 -0.76 19.83 -29.65
CA ASP A 361 0.17 19.78 -30.80
C ASP A 361 -0.07 20.89 -31.84
N ALA A 362 -1.21 21.59 -31.75
CA ALA A 362 -1.52 22.77 -32.55
C ALA A 362 -2.10 23.90 -31.68
N ALA A 363 -1.70 25.15 -31.96
CA ALA A 363 -2.35 26.34 -31.41
C ALA A 363 -3.62 26.74 -32.20
N THR A 364 -3.65 26.39 -33.49
CA THR A 364 -4.78 26.63 -34.40
C THR A 364 -5.08 25.36 -35.17
N LEU A 365 -6.33 24.90 -35.12
CA LEU A 365 -6.87 23.84 -35.95
C LEU A 365 -7.69 24.44 -37.08
N ASP A 366 -7.06 24.59 -38.23
CA ASP A 366 -7.76 24.94 -39.46
C ASP A 366 -8.47 23.71 -40.02
N LEU A 367 -9.79 23.73 -40.13
CA LEU A 367 -10.62 22.66 -40.69
C LEU A 367 -10.70 22.75 -42.23
N GLY A 368 -10.14 23.79 -42.83
CA GLY A 368 -10.13 24.06 -44.26
C GLY A 368 -11.44 24.62 -44.77
N GLU A 369 -11.73 24.33 -46.05
CA GLU A 369 -12.91 24.85 -46.74
C GLU A 369 -14.04 23.81 -46.76
N ALA A 370 -15.28 24.24 -46.47
CA ALA A 370 -16.47 23.40 -46.58
C ALA A 370 -17.62 24.14 -47.29
N PRO A 371 -18.43 23.47 -48.11
CA PRO A 371 -19.64 24.08 -48.66
C PRO A 371 -20.61 24.47 -47.55
N LEU A 372 -21.43 25.50 -47.78
CA LEU A 372 -22.45 25.90 -46.79
C LEU A 372 -23.39 24.73 -46.48
N GLY A 373 -23.68 24.51 -45.21
CA GLY A 373 -24.56 23.44 -44.74
C GLY A 373 -23.97 22.02 -44.82
N VAL A 374 -22.69 21.87 -45.21
CA VAL A 374 -21.99 20.57 -45.28
C VAL A 374 -20.84 20.54 -44.27
N PRO A 375 -20.68 19.46 -43.48
CA PRO A 375 -19.56 19.35 -42.55
C PRO A 375 -18.22 19.24 -43.30
N SER A 376 -17.18 19.87 -42.75
CA SER A 376 -15.80 19.69 -43.19
C SER A 376 -15.33 18.24 -42.99
N ALA A 377 -14.21 17.89 -43.62
CA ALA A 377 -13.47 16.70 -43.18
C ALA A 377 -13.09 16.85 -41.70
N ALA A 378 -13.16 15.76 -40.94
CA ALA A 378 -12.72 15.75 -39.56
C ALA A 378 -11.20 15.95 -39.50
N ARG A 379 -10.74 16.84 -38.63
CA ARG A 379 -9.31 16.96 -38.31
C ARG A 379 -9.10 16.68 -36.83
N THR A 380 -7.95 16.09 -36.54
CA THR A 380 -7.58 15.65 -35.20
C THR A 380 -6.50 16.52 -34.60
N VAL A 381 -6.61 16.80 -33.30
CA VAL A 381 -5.60 17.44 -32.47
C VAL A 381 -5.15 16.46 -31.40
N THR A 382 -3.87 16.49 -31.04
CA THR A 382 -3.30 15.67 -29.98
C THR A 382 -3.05 16.51 -28.75
N LEU A 383 -3.61 16.08 -27.62
CA LEU A 383 -3.37 16.69 -26.32
C LEU A 383 -2.41 15.81 -25.52
N THR A 384 -1.40 16.40 -24.92
CA THR A 384 -0.38 15.70 -24.12
C THR A 384 -0.29 16.33 -22.74
N ASN A 385 -0.26 15.49 -21.70
CA ASN A 385 0.09 15.96 -20.37
C ASN A 385 1.61 16.09 -20.28
N THR A 386 2.10 17.33 -20.36
CA THR A 386 3.53 17.67 -20.25
C THR A 386 3.89 18.20 -18.85
N GLY A 387 2.92 18.20 -17.93
CA GLY A 387 3.15 18.53 -16.53
C GLY A 387 3.83 17.37 -15.79
N ASP A 388 3.96 17.51 -14.47
CA ASP A 388 4.53 16.49 -13.59
C ASP A 388 3.46 15.74 -12.77
N TYR A 389 2.17 15.96 -13.10
CA TYR A 389 1.03 15.41 -12.38
C TYR A 389 -0.06 14.88 -13.32
N PRO A 390 -0.71 13.72 -13.04
CA PRO A 390 -1.84 13.22 -13.83
C PRO A 390 -3.00 14.23 -13.93
N LEU A 391 -3.49 14.47 -15.14
CA LEU A 391 -4.56 15.43 -15.39
C LEU A 391 -5.88 14.72 -15.64
N THR A 392 -6.92 15.08 -14.90
CA THR A 392 -8.30 14.73 -15.25
C THR A 392 -8.79 15.73 -16.30
N VAL A 393 -9.00 15.28 -17.53
CA VAL A 393 -9.50 16.13 -18.61
C VAL A 393 -11.03 16.04 -18.61
N ALA A 394 -11.70 17.17 -18.40
CA ALA A 394 -13.15 17.21 -18.31
C ALA A 394 -13.81 16.85 -19.66
N ALA A 395 -14.88 16.05 -19.62
CA ALA A 395 -15.65 15.69 -20.81
C ALA A 395 -16.40 16.89 -21.45
N ALA A 396 -16.65 17.94 -20.66
CA ALA A 396 -17.19 19.21 -21.14
C ALA A 396 -16.02 20.11 -21.56
N LEU A 397 -15.61 19.97 -22.81
CA LEU A 397 -14.40 20.55 -23.40
C LEU A 397 -14.43 22.08 -23.55
N ALA A 398 -15.36 22.79 -22.93
CA ALA A 398 -15.47 24.22 -23.09
C ALA A 398 -16.09 24.88 -21.85
N GLU A 399 -15.38 25.84 -21.27
CA GLU A 399 -15.95 26.76 -20.27
C GLU A 399 -17.12 27.58 -20.85
N GLN A 400 -17.23 27.65 -22.18
CA GLN A 400 -18.27 28.32 -22.95
C GLN A 400 -18.80 27.39 -24.05
N PRO A 401 -20.11 27.35 -24.32
CA PRO A 401 -20.64 26.50 -25.39
C PRO A 401 -20.00 26.85 -26.75
N LEU A 402 -19.44 25.84 -27.42
CA LEU A 402 -18.93 25.95 -28.78
C LEU A 402 -20.04 26.50 -29.70
N PRO A 403 -19.75 27.47 -30.58
CA PRO A 403 -20.73 27.90 -31.57
C PRO A 403 -21.17 26.71 -32.44
N ALA A 404 -22.46 26.64 -32.78
CA ALA A 404 -23.07 25.52 -33.53
C ALA A 404 -22.44 25.24 -34.91
N VAL A 405 -21.54 26.10 -35.39
CA VAL A 405 -20.74 25.87 -36.59
C VAL A 405 -19.62 24.85 -36.35
N PHE A 406 -19.11 24.68 -35.13
CA PHE A 406 -18.05 23.74 -34.76
C PHE A 406 -18.61 22.59 -33.92
N ALA A 407 -18.12 21.37 -34.15
CA ALA A 407 -18.53 20.19 -33.40
C ALA A 407 -17.35 19.27 -33.09
N VAL A 408 -17.26 18.79 -31.84
CA VAL A 408 -16.39 17.69 -31.46
C VAL A 408 -17.10 16.39 -31.84
N THR A 409 -16.46 15.59 -32.69
CA THR A 409 -17.03 14.35 -33.27
C THR A 409 -16.45 13.08 -32.66
N GLY A 410 -15.33 13.19 -31.95
CA GLY A 410 -14.72 12.09 -31.20
C GLY A 410 -13.65 12.60 -30.24
N SER A 411 -13.46 11.91 -29.12
CA SER A 411 -12.42 12.22 -28.13
C SER A 411 -11.98 10.95 -27.40
N THR A 412 -10.68 10.79 -27.21
CA THR A 412 -10.09 9.75 -26.33
C THR A 412 -9.59 10.34 -25.02
N CYS A 413 -9.88 11.61 -24.74
CA CYS A 413 -9.35 12.34 -23.60
C CYS A 413 -10.19 12.18 -22.32
N ALA A 414 -11.27 11.40 -22.34
CA ALA A 414 -12.10 11.20 -21.15
C ALA A 414 -11.33 10.39 -20.08
N GLY A 415 -11.21 10.95 -18.88
CA GLY A 415 -10.59 10.31 -17.72
C GLY A 415 -9.25 10.94 -17.33
N VAL A 416 -8.38 10.12 -16.73
CA VAL A 416 -7.08 10.55 -16.21
C VAL A 416 -6.01 10.37 -17.29
N LEU A 417 -5.43 11.48 -17.73
CA LEU A 417 -4.29 11.53 -18.62
C LEU A 417 -2.99 11.54 -17.80
N ALA A 418 -2.35 10.37 -17.68
CA ALA A 418 -1.08 10.23 -16.97
C ALA A 418 0.03 11.12 -17.58
N VAL A 419 1.04 11.43 -16.77
CA VAL A 419 2.21 12.21 -17.19
C VAL A 419 2.86 11.61 -18.44
N ALA A 420 3.23 12.48 -19.39
CA ALA A 420 3.82 12.12 -20.68
C ALA A 420 2.94 11.20 -21.56
N ARG A 421 1.65 11.06 -21.25
CA ARG A 421 0.66 10.40 -22.13
C ARG A 421 -0.13 11.43 -22.91
N SER A 422 -0.67 10.95 -24.03
CA SER A 422 -1.43 11.75 -24.98
C SER A 422 -2.80 11.15 -25.25
N CYS A 423 -3.74 12.00 -25.62
CA CYS A 423 -5.06 11.66 -26.10
C CYS A 423 -5.40 12.49 -27.35
N THR A 424 -6.43 12.11 -28.08
CA THR A 424 -6.80 12.76 -29.36
C THR A 424 -8.24 13.25 -29.33
N MET A 425 -8.50 14.28 -30.13
CA MET A 425 -9.82 14.86 -30.31
C MET A 425 -10.06 15.22 -31.77
N ALA A 426 -11.21 14.81 -32.31
CA ALA A 426 -11.62 15.02 -33.68
C ALA A 426 -12.69 16.12 -33.77
N LEU A 427 -12.46 17.11 -34.63
CA LEU A 427 -13.36 18.25 -34.82
C LEU A 427 -13.81 18.37 -36.27
N THR A 428 -15.03 18.84 -36.46
CA THR A 428 -15.60 19.22 -37.77
C THR A 428 -16.27 20.58 -37.66
N ALA A 429 -16.54 21.21 -38.81
CA ALA A 429 -17.36 22.41 -38.84
C ALA A 429 -18.32 22.45 -40.03
N THR A 430 -19.50 23.05 -39.85
CA THR A 430 -20.55 23.19 -40.86
C THR A 430 -20.85 24.68 -41.08
N PRO A 431 -20.14 25.36 -42.00
CA PRO A 431 -20.30 26.79 -42.26
C PRO A 431 -21.73 27.17 -42.67
N ARG A 432 -22.19 28.35 -42.25
CA ARG A 432 -23.50 28.92 -42.62
C ARG A 432 -23.42 30.23 -43.40
N ALA A 433 -22.21 30.74 -43.60
CA ALA A 433 -21.94 31.95 -44.37
C ALA A 433 -20.64 31.78 -45.17
N ILE A 434 -20.50 32.55 -46.24
CA ILE A 434 -19.27 32.58 -47.06
C ILE A 434 -18.16 33.27 -46.26
N GLY A 435 -16.94 32.77 -46.36
CA GLY A 435 -15.76 33.31 -45.67
C GLY A 435 -15.46 32.60 -44.36
N ALA A 436 -14.47 33.12 -43.63
CA ALA A 436 -13.94 32.47 -42.44
C ALA A 436 -14.89 32.60 -41.24
N ALA A 437 -15.20 31.47 -40.61
CA ALA A 437 -15.74 31.39 -39.26
C ALA A 437 -14.61 30.97 -38.32
N THR A 438 -14.46 31.66 -37.19
CA THR A 438 -13.44 31.38 -36.18
C THR A 438 -14.05 31.24 -34.80
N SER A 439 -13.41 30.44 -33.94
CA SER A 439 -13.77 30.28 -32.53
C SER A 439 -12.55 29.85 -31.71
N VAL A 440 -12.68 29.81 -30.39
CA VAL A 440 -11.66 29.28 -29.48
C VAL A 440 -12.31 28.21 -28.62
N LEU A 441 -11.70 27.02 -28.61
CA LEU A 441 -12.04 25.93 -27.71
C LEU A 441 -11.12 25.97 -26.50
N SER A 442 -11.68 26.21 -25.31
CA SER A 442 -10.93 26.25 -24.04
C SER A 442 -11.05 24.91 -23.31
N LEU A 443 -9.97 24.16 -23.25
CA LEU A 443 -9.86 22.85 -22.63
C LEU A 443 -9.38 23.01 -21.20
N ALA A 444 -10.22 22.68 -20.22
CA ALA A 444 -9.83 22.66 -18.82
C ALA A 444 -9.51 21.24 -18.36
N SER A 445 -8.48 21.13 -17.53
CA SER A 445 -8.07 19.92 -16.84
C SER A 445 -7.67 20.24 -15.41
N ALA A 446 -7.80 19.27 -14.52
CA ALA A 446 -7.50 19.46 -13.12
C ALA A 446 -6.71 18.27 -12.57
N THR A 447 -5.90 18.52 -11.54
CA THR A 447 -5.37 17.49 -10.66
C THR A 447 -6.42 17.17 -9.58
N ASP A 448 -6.30 16.01 -8.94
CA ASP A 448 -7.09 15.67 -7.73
C ASP A 448 -6.70 16.53 -6.51
N THR A 449 -5.51 17.15 -6.53
CA THR A 449 -5.01 18.12 -5.55
C THR A 449 -5.54 19.54 -5.76
N GLY A 450 -6.38 19.78 -6.78
CA GLY A 450 -7.00 21.07 -7.07
C GLY A 450 -6.17 22.03 -7.94
N GLY A 451 -5.03 21.59 -8.46
CA GLY A 451 -4.31 22.29 -9.52
C GLY A 451 -5.10 22.28 -10.82
N VAL A 452 -5.02 23.36 -11.60
CA VAL A 452 -5.77 23.50 -12.87
C VAL A 452 -4.82 23.81 -14.02
N ALA A 453 -5.08 23.20 -15.19
CA ALA A 453 -4.43 23.53 -16.45
C ALA A 453 -5.47 23.78 -17.53
N ALA A 454 -5.29 24.87 -18.26
CA ALA A 454 -6.15 25.24 -19.38
C ALA A 454 -5.33 25.29 -20.68
N GLN A 455 -5.90 24.78 -21.76
CA GLN A 455 -5.34 24.85 -23.11
C GLN A 455 -6.38 25.43 -24.06
N SER A 456 -6.02 26.52 -24.74
CA SER A 456 -6.87 27.11 -25.78
C SER A 456 -6.47 26.61 -27.16
N LEU A 457 -7.45 26.25 -27.98
CA LEU A 457 -7.28 25.86 -29.38
C LEU A 457 -8.11 26.78 -30.27
N ALA A 458 -7.46 27.57 -31.12
CA ALA A 458 -8.15 28.38 -32.11
C ALA A 458 -8.70 27.49 -33.23
N LEU A 459 -9.96 27.68 -33.60
CA LEU A 459 -10.63 26.95 -34.66
C LEU A 459 -10.90 27.88 -35.84
N SER A 460 -10.66 27.41 -37.05
CA SER A 460 -11.08 28.10 -38.27
C SER A 460 -11.69 27.14 -39.27
N VAL A 461 -12.68 27.64 -40.01
CA VAL A 461 -13.21 27.00 -41.21
C VAL A 461 -13.61 28.13 -42.16
N SER A 462 -13.46 27.96 -43.48
CA SER A 462 -14.12 28.88 -44.41
C SER A 462 -15.25 28.22 -45.19
N GLY A 463 -16.36 28.95 -45.25
CA GLY A 463 -17.53 28.56 -46.03
C GLY A 463 -17.37 28.97 -47.48
N ARG A 464 -17.64 28.04 -48.39
CA ARG A 464 -17.75 28.32 -49.84
C ARG A 464 -19.19 28.15 -50.33
N SER A 465 -19.60 29.01 -51.26
CA SER A 465 -20.89 28.87 -51.93
C SER A 465 -20.90 27.63 -52.83
N PRO A 466 -22.00 26.87 -52.90
CA PRO A 466 -22.24 25.92 -53.99
C PRO A 466 -22.27 26.63 -55.34
N THR A 467 -22.13 25.88 -56.43
CA THR A 467 -22.17 26.41 -57.80
C THR A 467 -23.35 25.84 -58.58
N LEU A 468 -23.99 26.70 -59.36
CA LEU A 468 -25.06 26.34 -60.29
C LEU A 468 -24.66 26.79 -61.70
N GLN A 469 -24.66 25.87 -62.67
CA GLN A 469 -24.30 26.17 -64.05
C GLN A 469 -25.25 25.48 -65.03
N PHE A 470 -25.34 25.99 -66.25
CA PHE A 470 -26.10 25.37 -67.32
C PHE A 470 -25.20 24.65 -68.31
N ASN A 471 -25.65 23.49 -68.79
CA ASN A 471 -25.03 22.77 -69.89
C ASN A 471 -26.11 22.34 -70.91
N PRO A 472 -26.10 22.86 -72.15
CA PRO A 472 -25.24 23.94 -72.64
C PRO A 472 -25.56 25.29 -71.97
N GLY A 473 -24.57 26.18 -71.86
CA GLY A 473 -24.73 27.54 -71.30
C GLY A 473 -25.47 28.54 -72.21
N VAL A 474 -25.99 28.06 -73.33
CA VAL A 474 -26.76 28.82 -74.32
C VAL A 474 -27.93 27.98 -74.79
N GLY A 475 -29.08 28.60 -75.03
CA GLY A 475 -30.25 27.91 -75.56
C GLY A 475 -31.18 28.85 -76.32
N ARG A 476 -32.14 28.25 -77.03
CA ARG A 476 -33.23 28.98 -77.70
C ARG A 476 -34.53 28.86 -76.90
N PRO A 477 -35.46 29.80 -77.06
CA PRO A 477 -36.84 29.60 -76.62
C PRO A 477 -37.39 28.23 -77.03
N GLY A 478 -38.07 27.54 -76.11
CA GLY A 478 -38.59 26.18 -76.29
C GLY A 478 -37.58 25.04 -76.08
N GLN A 479 -36.28 25.34 -75.90
CA GLN A 479 -35.25 24.31 -75.66
C GLN A 479 -35.22 23.87 -74.20
N VAL A 480 -34.95 22.59 -73.96
CA VAL A 480 -34.61 22.06 -72.63
C VAL A 480 -33.08 22.10 -72.46
N VAL A 481 -32.63 22.73 -71.39
CA VAL A 481 -31.22 22.78 -70.96
C VAL A 481 -31.06 22.10 -69.61
N THR A 482 -29.86 21.65 -69.26
CA THR A 482 -29.63 21.00 -67.96
C THR A 482 -28.98 21.99 -66.99
N ALA A 483 -29.61 22.21 -65.84
CA ALA A 483 -29.00 22.88 -64.71
C ALA A 483 -28.19 21.86 -63.89
N LEU A 484 -26.91 22.14 -63.69
CA LEU A 484 -25.94 21.33 -62.97
C LEU A 484 -25.55 22.03 -61.67
N GLY A 485 -25.84 21.40 -60.53
CA GLY A 485 -25.43 21.87 -59.21
C GLY A 485 -24.22 21.10 -58.69
N GLN A 486 -23.28 21.78 -58.03
CA GLN A 486 -22.18 21.16 -57.28
C GLN A 486 -21.98 21.79 -55.91
N GLY A 487 -21.66 20.96 -54.91
CA GLY A 487 -21.39 21.41 -53.54
C GLY A 487 -22.64 21.70 -52.71
N PHE A 488 -23.81 21.26 -53.15
CA PHE A 488 -25.03 21.35 -52.34
C PHE A 488 -25.05 20.26 -51.25
N PRO A 489 -25.77 20.46 -50.14
CA PRO A 489 -25.88 19.43 -49.11
C PRO A 489 -26.45 18.12 -49.66
N ALA A 490 -25.82 17.00 -49.34
CA ALA A 490 -26.22 15.68 -49.81
C ALA A 490 -27.67 15.35 -49.40
N GLY A 491 -28.47 14.84 -50.34
CA GLY A 491 -29.88 14.52 -50.12
C GLY A 491 -30.80 15.73 -49.98
N ALA A 492 -30.30 16.97 -50.10
CA ALA A 492 -31.14 18.15 -50.01
C ALA A 492 -32.02 18.31 -51.25
N GLU A 493 -33.28 18.65 -51.01
CA GLU A 493 -34.17 19.17 -52.04
C GLU A 493 -33.74 20.60 -52.40
N VAL A 494 -33.47 20.79 -53.69
CA VAL A 494 -33.03 22.05 -54.27
C VAL A 494 -34.11 22.54 -55.22
N LEU A 495 -34.75 23.66 -54.86
CA LEU A 495 -35.70 24.33 -55.74
C LEU A 495 -34.93 25.20 -56.74
N VAL A 496 -34.92 24.83 -58.02
CA VAL A 496 -34.27 25.58 -59.09
C VAL A 496 -35.32 26.31 -59.92
N GLY A 497 -35.23 27.63 -60.04
CA GLY A 497 -36.15 28.43 -60.84
C GLY A 497 -35.47 29.57 -61.58
N TRP A 498 -36.03 30.01 -62.69
CA TRP A 498 -35.52 31.19 -63.41
C TRP A 498 -35.71 32.46 -62.58
N VAL A 499 -34.73 33.37 -62.61
CA VAL A 499 -34.88 34.73 -62.06
C VAL A 499 -35.95 35.47 -62.86
N ASP A 500 -36.92 36.07 -62.17
CA ASP A 500 -38.02 36.86 -62.75
C ASP A 500 -38.83 36.15 -63.86
N GLY A 501 -38.89 34.81 -63.82
CA GLY A 501 -39.57 33.98 -64.82
C GLY A 501 -40.50 32.93 -64.23
N THR A 502 -41.28 32.29 -65.10
CA THR A 502 -42.09 31.11 -64.74
C THR A 502 -41.26 29.84 -64.90
N GLY A 503 -41.54 28.83 -64.06
CA GLY A 503 -40.90 27.52 -64.10
C GLY A 503 -39.91 27.29 -62.96
N THR A 504 -40.32 26.42 -62.04
CA THR A 504 -39.49 25.86 -60.98
C THR A 504 -39.42 24.35 -61.14
N VAL A 505 -38.26 23.77 -60.83
CA VAL A 505 -38.08 22.32 -60.79
C VAL A 505 -37.34 21.97 -59.50
N THR A 506 -37.79 20.92 -58.82
CA THR A 506 -37.10 20.38 -57.65
C THR A 506 -36.08 19.34 -58.10
N ALA A 507 -34.85 19.48 -57.64
CA ALA A 507 -33.79 18.49 -57.77
C ALA A 507 -33.42 17.94 -56.39
N VAL A 508 -32.89 16.73 -56.32
CA VAL A 508 -32.29 16.19 -55.10
C VAL A 508 -30.80 16.05 -55.33
N ALA A 509 -29.98 16.66 -54.46
CA ALA A 509 -28.54 16.48 -54.52
C ALA A 509 -28.17 15.04 -54.15
N ASP A 510 -27.33 14.40 -54.95
CA ASP A 510 -26.79 13.08 -54.67
C ASP A 510 -25.85 13.09 -53.44
N LEU A 511 -25.32 11.92 -53.07
CA LEU A 511 -24.41 11.78 -51.93
C LEU A 511 -23.10 12.58 -52.06
N SER A 512 -22.75 13.01 -53.28
CA SER A 512 -21.59 13.87 -53.55
C SER A 512 -21.94 15.36 -53.57
N GLY A 513 -23.20 15.70 -53.30
CA GLY A 513 -23.70 17.08 -53.33
C GLY A 513 -23.90 17.62 -54.75
N ARG A 514 -24.14 16.74 -55.72
CA ARG A 514 -24.34 17.11 -57.13
C ARG A 514 -25.78 16.82 -57.56
N PHE A 515 -26.30 17.60 -58.49
CA PHE A 515 -27.55 17.28 -59.17
C PHE A 515 -27.50 17.74 -60.62
N ALA A 516 -28.35 17.12 -61.45
CA ALA A 516 -28.61 17.54 -62.81
C ALA A 516 -30.13 17.53 -63.02
N VAL A 517 -30.70 18.66 -63.43
CA VAL A 517 -32.15 18.81 -63.60
C VAL A 517 -32.48 19.49 -64.93
N PRO A 518 -33.41 18.95 -65.73
CA PRO A 518 -33.83 19.60 -66.96
C PRO A 518 -34.63 20.86 -66.66
N MET A 519 -34.37 21.92 -67.41
CA MET A 519 -35.04 23.22 -67.33
C MET A 519 -35.48 23.67 -68.72
N VAL A 520 -36.75 24.06 -68.84
CA VAL A 520 -37.29 24.60 -70.09
C VAL A 520 -36.96 26.09 -70.18
N VAL A 521 -36.47 26.54 -71.33
CA VAL A 521 -36.32 27.96 -71.67
C VAL A 521 -37.66 28.45 -72.25
N PHE A 522 -38.48 29.15 -71.46
CA PHE A 522 -39.81 29.59 -71.89
C PHE A 522 -39.78 30.68 -72.97
N GLU A 523 -40.81 30.69 -73.84
CA GLU A 523 -40.90 31.57 -75.01
C GLU A 523 -41.17 33.05 -74.69
N GLU A 524 -41.71 33.36 -73.51
CA GLU A 524 -42.17 34.71 -73.15
C GLU A 524 -41.04 35.67 -72.71
N GLY A 525 -39.78 35.26 -72.88
CA GLY A 525 -38.60 36.03 -72.47
C GLY A 525 -37.86 36.71 -73.62
N LEU A 526 -37.56 38.01 -73.47
CA LEU A 526 -36.59 38.74 -74.29
C LEU A 526 -35.26 37.97 -74.43
N ALA A 527 -34.69 37.93 -75.63
CA ALA A 527 -33.35 37.37 -75.88
C ALA A 527 -32.28 38.11 -75.05
N GLY A 528 -31.25 37.39 -74.58
CA GLY A 528 -30.19 37.97 -73.74
C GLY A 528 -29.79 37.10 -72.54
N PRO A 529 -28.92 37.62 -71.66
CA PRO A 529 -28.46 36.94 -70.45
C PRO A 529 -29.61 36.66 -69.48
N ARG A 530 -29.65 35.44 -68.94
CA ARG A 530 -30.55 34.99 -67.89
C ARG A 530 -29.78 34.24 -66.80
N ALA A 531 -30.39 34.16 -65.63
CA ALA A 531 -29.89 33.38 -64.51
C ALA A 531 -31.04 32.59 -63.88
N ALA A 532 -30.69 31.51 -63.19
CA ALA A 532 -31.57 30.76 -62.32
C ALA A 532 -31.11 30.89 -60.87
N LEU A 533 -32.02 30.68 -59.93
CA LEU A 533 -31.77 30.57 -58.50
C LEU A 533 -32.00 29.12 -58.08
N ALA A 534 -31.00 28.53 -57.43
CA ALA A 534 -31.18 27.33 -56.62
C ALA A 534 -31.39 27.75 -55.16
N SER A 535 -32.50 27.35 -54.55
CA SER A 535 -32.81 27.64 -53.14
C SER A 535 -32.77 26.37 -52.30
N VAL A 536 -31.99 26.41 -51.20
CA VAL A 536 -31.89 25.35 -50.20
C VAL A 536 -31.84 25.96 -48.81
N PRO A 537 -32.67 25.55 -47.83
CA PRO A 537 -32.70 26.16 -46.51
C PRO A 537 -31.36 26.25 -45.78
N ALA A 538 -30.50 25.24 -45.94
CA ALA A 538 -29.18 25.19 -45.27
C ALA A 538 -28.09 26.08 -45.92
N VAL A 539 -28.34 26.57 -47.14
CA VAL A 539 -27.38 27.35 -47.95
C VAL A 539 -27.88 28.77 -48.22
N GLY A 540 -29.19 28.95 -48.41
CA GLY A 540 -29.79 30.17 -48.97
C GLY A 540 -30.08 30.03 -50.46
N GLN A 541 -29.90 31.13 -51.21
CA GLN A 541 -30.07 31.16 -52.66
C GLN A 541 -28.71 31.21 -53.36
N VAL A 542 -28.54 30.38 -54.39
CA VAL A 542 -27.35 30.30 -55.25
C VAL A 542 -27.76 30.69 -56.66
N THR A 543 -27.23 31.81 -57.15
CA THR A 543 -27.43 32.26 -58.52
C THR A 543 -26.58 31.44 -59.50
N SER A 544 -27.16 31.07 -60.63
CA SER A 544 -26.44 30.37 -61.69
C SER A 544 -25.38 31.26 -62.33
N GLY A 545 -24.38 30.64 -62.96
CA GLY A 545 -23.59 31.31 -63.99
C GLY A 545 -24.49 31.84 -65.12
N THR A 546 -23.95 32.77 -65.92
CA THR A 546 -24.67 33.40 -67.04
C THR A 546 -25.16 32.35 -68.05
N PHE A 547 -26.47 32.34 -68.32
CA PHE A 547 -27.09 31.57 -69.39
C PHE A 547 -27.55 32.51 -70.50
N LEU A 548 -27.25 32.23 -71.76
CA LEU A 548 -27.63 33.10 -72.88
C LEU A 548 -28.83 32.54 -73.67
N VAL A 549 -29.92 33.31 -73.74
CA VAL A 549 -31.04 33.01 -74.65
C VAL A 549 -30.81 33.70 -75.99
N GLN A 550 -30.65 32.92 -77.06
CA GLN A 550 -30.50 33.45 -78.43
C GLN A 550 -31.81 33.32 -79.21
N SER A 551 -32.22 34.38 -79.91
CA SER A 551 -33.32 34.31 -80.87
C SER A 551 -32.89 33.52 -82.12
N ALA A 552 -33.84 32.82 -82.75
CA ALA A 552 -33.60 32.21 -84.05
C ALA A 552 -33.32 33.32 -85.08
N THR A 553 -32.08 33.43 -85.57
CA THR A 553 -31.79 34.28 -86.72
C THR A 553 -32.56 33.75 -87.92
N ALA A 554 -33.34 34.63 -88.56
CA ALA A 554 -33.98 34.34 -89.84
C ALA A 554 -32.94 33.79 -90.82
N GLN A 555 -33.25 32.67 -91.48
CA GLN A 555 -32.44 32.16 -92.57
C GLN A 555 -32.16 33.29 -93.58
N PRO A 556 -30.96 33.37 -94.19
CA PRO A 556 -30.79 34.24 -95.35
C PRO A 556 -31.81 33.83 -96.41
N GLY A 557 -32.62 34.77 -96.88
CA GLY A 557 -33.56 34.53 -97.98
C GLY A 557 -32.86 33.97 -99.22
N PRO A 558 -33.59 33.31 -100.14
CA PRO A 558 -32.98 32.65 -101.29
C PRO A 558 -32.14 33.65 -102.09
N PHE A 559 -30.87 33.32 -102.35
CA PHE A 559 -30.00 34.11 -103.22
C PHE A 559 -30.60 34.15 -104.65
N THR A 560 -31.30 35.22 -104.99
CA THR A 560 -31.77 35.48 -106.35
C THR A 560 -30.67 36.12 -107.21
N ARG A 561 -30.04 35.23 -108.00
CA ARG A 561 -29.44 35.39 -109.35
C ARG A 561 -28.14 36.18 -109.59
N ARG A 562 -27.34 35.61 -110.52
CA ARG A 562 -26.62 36.37 -111.56
C ARG A 562 -26.86 35.76 -112.96
N ARG A 563 -27.28 36.65 -113.87
CA ARG A 563 -27.75 36.51 -115.28
C ARG A 563 -29.14 35.92 -115.48
#